data_AF-V9E198-F1
#
_entry.id   AF-V9E198-F1
#
_cell.length_a   1.000
_cell.length_b   1.000
_cell.length_c   1.000
_cell.angle_alpha   90.00
_cell.angle_beta   90.00
_cell.angle_gamma   90.00
#
_symmetry.space_group_name_H-M   'P 1'
#
loop_
_entity.id
_entity.type
_entity.pdbx_description
1 polymer ?
#
loop_
_entity_poly.entity_id
_entity_poly.type
_entity_poly.pdbx_seq_one_letter_code
_entity_poly.pdbx_strand_id
1 'polypeptide(L)'
;MIIIATDRRLEPAGVTCDFELALINAVVDQFPKVHIVGCLFHWKQALRRHMLDQGLTRDQVKDAMTPGKLDILTIIPADEINDKGIRYVRSLINEEGSKGKWDQFWRYFRKTWMGRFDSSLWNVNSMMVGGNDITNRTNNPLEKYNRDFGEKFGRGAHPSLLAFMEIAKVEALGYVNRIHDIKLGIQTAPRHAEAFVTQVPDDYTNFM
;
A
#
# COMPACT_ATOMS: atom_id res chain seq x y z
N MET A 1 -12.68 15.96 12.24
CA MET A 1 -13.22 15.93 10.87
C MET A 1 -12.40 16.90 10.03
N ILE A 2 -11.70 16.48 8.98
CA ILE A 2 -10.77 17.34 8.20
C ILE A 2 -11.45 18.60 7.64
N ILE A 3 -12.75 18.49 7.37
CA ILE A 3 -13.64 19.59 6.95
C ILE A 3 -13.66 20.74 7.98
N ILE A 4 -13.57 20.43 9.28
CA ILE A 4 -13.63 21.43 10.37
C ILE A 4 -12.34 22.24 10.47
N ALA A 5 -11.20 21.70 10.02
CA ALA A 5 -9.89 22.33 10.22
C ALA A 5 -9.43 23.22 9.06
N THR A 6 -10.09 23.16 7.89
CA THR A 6 -9.58 23.81 6.66
C THR A 6 -10.58 24.75 5.99
N ASP A 7 -11.82 24.84 6.47
CA ASP A 7 -12.96 25.50 5.81
C ASP A 7 -13.15 25.09 4.33
N ARG A 8 -12.55 23.96 3.92
CA ARG A 8 -12.58 23.44 2.57
C ARG A 8 -13.14 22.03 2.57
N ARG A 9 -14.12 21.80 1.70
CA ARG A 9 -14.64 20.47 1.42
C ARG A 9 -13.66 19.75 0.51
N LEU A 10 -12.94 18.78 1.04
CA LEU A 10 -12.10 17.88 0.26
C LEU A 10 -12.96 16.74 -0.28
N GLU A 11 -12.85 16.48 -1.58
CA GLU A 11 -13.47 15.33 -2.25
C GLU A 11 -12.35 14.56 -2.97
N PRO A 12 -11.59 13.72 -2.25
CA PRO A 12 -10.49 12.97 -2.85
C PRO A 12 -11.03 11.93 -3.83
N ALA A 13 -10.40 11.83 -5.00
CA ALA A 13 -10.69 10.76 -5.97
C ALA A 13 -10.27 9.37 -5.45
N GLY A 14 -9.19 9.31 -4.65
CA GLY A 14 -8.77 8.08 -4.01
C GLY A 14 -7.88 8.32 -2.79
N VAL A 15 -7.80 7.32 -1.92
CA VAL A 15 -6.97 7.32 -0.71
C VAL A 15 -6.18 6.01 -0.64
N THR A 16 -4.87 6.14 -0.51
CA THR A 16 -3.99 4.98 -0.23
C THR A 16 -3.76 4.86 1.27
N CYS A 17 -4.07 3.72 1.88
CA CYS A 17 -3.90 3.52 3.31
C CYS A 17 -3.46 2.10 3.69
N ASP A 18 -3.17 1.92 4.97
CA ASP A 18 -2.77 0.63 5.54
C ASP A 18 -3.99 -0.25 5.81
N PHE A 19 -3.78 -1.56 5.96
CA PHE A 19 -4.86 -2.53 6.18
C PHE A 19 -5.34 -2.56 7.63
N GLU A 20 -5.86 -1.43 8.09
CA GLU A 20 -6.47 -1.26 9.39
C GLU A 20 -7.95 -0.94 9.23
N LEU A 21 -8.81 -1.83 9.73
CA LEU A 21 -10.26 -1.68 9.55
C LEU A 21 -10.80 -0.37 10.16
N ALA A 22 -10.25 0.06 11.29
CA ALA A 22 -10.62 1.32 11.92
C ALA A 22 -10.26 2.53 11.03
N LEU A 23 -9.07 2.51 10.42
CA LEU A 23 -8.64 3.55 9.48
C LEU A 23 -9.51 3.56 8.23
N ILE A 24 -9.74 2.39 7.63
CA ILE A 24 -10.60 2.24 6.44
C ILE A 24 -12.00 2.77 6.73
N ASN A 25 -12.61 2.36 7.84
CA ASN A 25 -13.95 2.82 8.22
C ASN A 25 -13.99 4.33 8.45
N ALA A 26 -12.97 4.89 9.11
CA ALA A 26 -12.88 6.34 9.30
C ALA A 26 -12.75 7.07 7.96
N VAL A 27 -12.00 6.56 6.98
CA VAL A 27 -11.88 7.17 5.66
C VAL A 27 -13.22 7.12 4.91
N VAL A 28 -13.93 5.99 4.93
CA VAL A 28 -15.24 5.84 4.27
C VAL A 28 -16.30 6.73 4.91
N ASP A 29 -16.33 6.82 6.24
CA ASP A 29 -17.25 7.71 6.98
C ASP A 29 -17.05 9.17 6.57
N GLN A 30 -15.79 9.60 6.42
CA GLN A 30 -15.43 10.96 6.06
C GLN A 30 -15.61 11.26 4.57
N PHE A 31 -15.38 10.27 3.71
CA PHE A 31 -15.43 10.41 2.26
C PHE A 31 -16.18 9.21 1.63
N PRO A 32 -17.52 9.18 1.66
CA PRO A 32 -18.31 8.01 1.23
C PRO A 32 -18.13 7.61 -0.24
N LYS A 33 -17.63 8.51 -1.09
CA LYS A 33 -17.39 8.29 -2.52
C LYS A 33 -15.94 8.00 -2.87
N VAL A 34 -15.05 7.93 -1.88
CA VAL A 34 -13.61 7.76 -2.13
C VAL A 34 -13.29 6.35 -2.58
N HIS A 35 -12.37 6.22 -3.53
CA HIS A 35 -11.76 4.93 -3.85
C HIS A 35 -10.62 4.64 -2.88
N ILE A 36 -10.76 3.59 -2.07
CA ILE A 36 -9.68 3.16 -1.16
C ILE A 36 -8.80 2.15 -1.87
N VAL A 37 -7.48 2.38 -1.83
CA VAL A 37 -6.46 1.45 -2.34
C VAL A 37 -5.50 1.12 -1.21
N GLY A 38 -5.35 -0.16 -0.91
CA GLY A 38 -4.43 -0.63 0.11
C GLY A 38 -2.99 -0.46 -0.35
N CYS A 39 -2.13 -0.08 0.58
CA CYS A 39 -0.71 0.08 0.31
C CYS A 39 -0.08 -1.27 -0.10
N LEU A 40 0.46 -1.37 -1.32
CA LEU A 40 1.10 -2.58 -1.84
C LEU A 40 2.31 -2.98 -0.99
N PHE A 41 3.07 -2.01 -0.49
CA PHE A 41 4.22 -2.29 0.37
C PHE A 41 3.78 -3.03 1.65
N HIS A 42 2.76 -2.51 2.34
CA HIS A 42 2.24 -3.14 3.54
C HIS A 42 1.55 -4.48 3.27
N TRP A 43 0.86 -4.61 2.14
CA TRP A 43 0.31 -5.88 1.68
C TRP A 43 1.42 -6.93 1.54
N LYS A 44 2.47 -6.63 0.77
CA LYS A 44 3.63 -7.52 0.58
C LYS A 44 4.33 -7.80 1.91
N GLN A 45 4.48 -6.80 2.77
CA GLN A 45 5.09 -6.96 4.09
C GLN A 45 4.29 -7.93 4.97
N ALA A 46 2.96 -7.81 5.01
CA ALA A 46 2.07 -8.68 5.78
C ALA A 46 2.14 -10.13 5.27
N LEU A 47 2.05 -10.33 3.95
CA LEU A 47 2.22 -11.65 3.33
C LEU A 47 3.59 -12.26 3.63
N ARG A 48 4.66 -11.46 3.54
CA ARG A 48 6.04 -11.88 3.83
C ARG A 48 6.19 -12.36 5.27
N ARG A 49 5.67 -11.59 6.23
CA ARG A 49 5.69 -11.97 7.66
C ARG A 49 4.95 -13.29 7.87
N HIS A 50 3.73 -13.40 7.33
CA HIS A 50 2.96 -14.61 7.49
C HIS A 50 3.66 -15.86 6.91
N MET A 51 4.24 -15.75 5.71
CA MET A 51 4.99 -16.87 5.12
C MET A 51 6.17 -17.32 5.99
N LEU A 52 6.92 -16.38 6.58
CA LEU A 52 8.02 -16.70 7.50
C LEU A 52 7.50 -17.34 8.78
N ASP A 53 6.38 -16.87 9.33
CA ASP A 53 5.76 -17.43 10.53
C ASP A 53 5.24 -18.86 10.31
N GLN A 54 4.81 -19.19 9.08
CA GLN A 54 4.48 -20.57 8.67
C GLN A 54 5.72 -21.45 8.44
N GLY A 55 6.92 -20.88 8.58
CA GLY A 55 8.20 -21.59 8.44
C GLY A 55 8.61 -21.86 6.99
N LEU A 56 8.14 -21.08 6.02
CA LEU A 56 8.74 -21.06 4.68
C LEU A 56 10.15 -20.47 4.75
N THR A 57 11.07 -20.98 3.93
CA THR A 57 12.46 -20.51 3.97
C THR A 57 12.57 -19.08 3.44
N ARG A 58 13.64 -18.37 3.82
CA ARG A 58 13.89 -17.01 3.31
C ARG A 58 14.00 -16.98 1.79
N ASP A 59 14.54 -18.03 1.18
CA ASP A 59 14.69 -18.10 -0.28
C ASP A 59 13.34 -18.29 -0.98
N GLN A 60 12.47 -19.14 -0.45
CA GLN A 60 11.11 -19.31 -0.96
C GLN A 60 10.29 -18.02 -0.83
N VAL A 61 10.41 -17.36 0.32
CA VAL A 61 9.75 -16.08 0.56
C VAL A 61 10.29 -14.98 -0.35
N LYS A 62 11.61 -14.94 -0.56
CA LYS A 62 12.26 -14.00 -1.49
C LYS A 62 11.78 -14.24 -2.92
N ASP A 63 11.73 -15.50 -3.35
CA ASP A 63 11.25 -15.91 -4.65
C ASP A 63 9.81 -15.41 -4.89
N ALA A 64 8.88 -15.76 -4.00
CA ALA A 64 7.47 -15.36 -4.11
C ALA A 64 7.24 -13.85 -4.04
N MET A 65 8.13 -13.11 -3.36
CA MET A 65 8.07 -11.64 -3.25
C MET A 65 8.64 -10.89 -4.46
N THR A 66 9.29 -11.60 -5.39
CA THR A 66 9.79 -11.03 -6.64
C THR A 66 8.66 -10.34 -7.40
N PRO A 67 8.87 -9.12 -7.95
CA PRO A 67 7.88 -8.46 -8.79
C PRO A 67 7.44 -9.36 -9.95
N GLY A 68 6.13 -9.39 -10.22
CA GLY A 68 5.55 -10.27 -11.24
C GLY A 68 5.26 -11.68 -10.74
N LYS A 69 5.16 -11.89 -9.42
CA LYS A 69 4.69 -13.16 -8.83
C LYS A 69 3.46 -12.92 -7.97
N LEU A 70 3.60 -12.82 -6.64
CA LEU A 70 2.45 -12.61 -5.76
C LEU A 70 1.69 -11.30 -6.06
N ASP A 71 2.38 -10.24 -6.47
CA ASP A 71 1.76 -8.94 -6.76
C ASP A 71 0.93 -8.90 -8.04
N ILE A 72 1.01 -9.92 -8.91
CA ILE A 72 0.09 -10.07 -10.05
C ILE A 72 -1.36 -10.21 -9.58
N LEU A 73 -1.60 -10.82 -8.41
CA LEU A 73 -2.94 -10.96 -7.84
C LEU A 73 -3.64 -9.60 -7.65
N THR A 74 -2.87 -8.53 -7.59
CA THR A 74 -3.39 -7.18 -7.36
C THR A 74 -3.83 -6.47 -8.63
N ILE A 75 -3.57 -7.03 -9.81
CA ILE A 75 -3.83 -6.41 -11.11
C ILE A 75 -4.65 -7.27 -12.07
N ILE A 76 -4.87 -8.55 -11.75
CA ILE A 76 -5.78 -9.44 -12.48
C ILE A 76 -7.24 -9.19 -12.07
N PRO A 77 -8.23 -9.63 -12.87
CA PRO A 77 -9.65 -9.56 -12.49
C PRO A 77 -9.89 -10.22 -11.12
N ALA A 78 -10.64 -9.53 -10.26
CA ALA A 78 -10.78 -9.92 -8.86
C ALA A 78 -11.51 -11.25 -8.67
N ASP A 79 -12.48 -11.52 -9.54
CA ASP A 79 -13.24 -12.76 -9.63
C ASP A 79 -12.38 -13.96 -10.08
N GLU A 80 -11.33 -13.73 -10.85
CA GLU A 80 -10.41 -14.78 -11.29
C GLU A 80 -9.38 -15.19 -10.23
N ILE A 81 -9.18 -14.41 -9.17
CA ILE A 81 -8.10 -14.62 -8.20
C ILE A 81 -8.15 -16.03 -7.59
N ASN A 82 -9.32 -16.46 -7.12
CA ASN A 82 -9.45 -17.72 -6.38
C ASN A 82 -9.21 -18.95 -7.26
N ASP A 83 -9.70 -18.90 -8.50
CA ASP A 83 -9.72 -20.04 -9.40
C ASP A 83 -8.46 -20.06 -10.27
N LYS A 84 -8.18 -18.99 -11.02
CA LYS A 84 -7.06 -18.90 -11.96
C LYS A 84 -5.83 -18.23 -11.35
N GLY A 85 -6.00 -17.09 -10.70
CA GLY A 85 -4.91 -16.26 -10.14
C GLY A 85 -3.97 -17.03 -9.22
N ILE A 86 -4.52 -17.72 -8.22
CA ILE A 86 -3.72 -18.52 -7.29
C ILE A 86 -2.99 -19.64 -8.03
N ARG A 87 -3.63 -20.38 -8.95
CA ARG A 87 -2.97 -21.45 -9.71
C ARG A 87 -1.80 -20.91 -10.53
N TYR A 88 -2.00 -19.78 -11.20
CA TYR A 88 -0.96 -19.12 -11.97
C TYR A 88 0.22 -18.74 -11.07
N VAL A 89 -0.01 -18.07 -9.93
CA VAL A 89 1.09 -17.72 -9.02
C VAL A 89 1.81 -18.95 -8.49
N ARG A 90 1.07 -20.03 -8.15
CA ARG A 90 1.67 -21.31 -7.74
C ARG A 90 2.57 -21.92 -8.82
N SER A 91 2.27 -21.68 -10.10
CA SER A 91 3.13 -22.11 -11.21
C SER A 91 4.45 -21.32 -11.31
N LEU A 92 4.50 -20.11 -10.75
CA LEU A 92 5.66 -19.22 -10.79
C LEU A 92 6.60 -19.37 -9.60
N ILE A 93 6.13 -19.93 -8.49
CA ILE A 93 6.88 -20.01 -7.22
C ILE A 93 7.34 -21.43 -6.93
N ASN A 94 8.50 -21.56 -6.28
CA ASN A 94 9.00 -22.87 -5.87
C ASN A 94 8.32 -23.38 -4.59
N GLU A 95 7.37 -24.32 -4.75
CA GLU A 95 6.71 -25.03 -3.65
C GLU A 95 7.33 -26.40 -3.29
N GLU A 96 8.42 -26.79 -3.94
CA GLU A 96 9.06 -28.10 -3.71
C GLU A 96 9.43 -28.30 -2.24
N GLY A 97 9.22 -29.51 -1.72
CA GLY A 97 9.50 -29.86 -0.32
C GLY A 97 8.66 -29.11 0.74
N SER A 98 7.69 -28.28 0.34
CA SER A 98 6.97 -27.37 1.25
C SER A 98 5.50 -27.15 0.94
N LYS A 99 4.93 -27.98 0.04
CA LYS A 99 3.54 -27.89 -0.45
C LYS A 99 2.50 -27.69 0.68
N GLY A 100 2.63 -28.42 1.79
CA GLY A 100 1.71 -28.27 2.93
C GLY A 100 1.73 -26.87 3.59
N LYS A 101 2.91 -26.23 3.67
CA LYS A 101 3.05 -24.86 4.19
C LYS A 101 2.46 -23.84 3.21
N TRP A 102 2.65 -24.06 1.91
CA TRP A 102 2.02 -23.24 0.87
C TRP A 102 0.50 -23.36 0.87
N ASP A 103 -0.05 -24.57 1.02
CA ASP A 103 -1.50 -24.77 1.16
C ASP A 103 -2.06 -24.03 2.38
N GLN A 104 -1.31 -23.99 3.48
CA GLN A 104 -1.66 -23.24 4.67
C GLN A 104 -1.61 -21.72 4.43
N PHE A 105 -0.57 -21.23 3.76
CA PHE A 105 -0.46 -19.83 3.32
C PHE A 105 -1.65 -19.43 2.44
N TRP A 106 -2.00 -20.23 1.42
CA TRP A 106 -3.11 -19.91 0.52
C TRP A 106 -4.47 -19.97 1.22
N ARG A 107 -4.64 -20.81 2.24
CA ARG A 107 -5.83 -20.81 3.10
C ARG A 107 -5.93 -19.53 3.92
N TYR A 108 -4.82 -19.09 4.50
CA TYR A 108 -4.73 -17.78 5.17
C TYR A 108 -5.02 -16.64 4.18
N PHE A 109 -4.45 -16.71 2.97
CA PHE A 109 -4.61 -15.69 1.94
C PHE A 109 -6.09 -15.49 1.61
N ARG A 110 -6.81 -16.58 1.30
CA ARG A 110 -8.25 -16.52 1.00
C ARG A 110 -9.04 -15.95 2.18
N LYS A 111 -8.80 -16.45 3.40
CA LYS A 111 -9.51 -15.99 4.59
C LYS A 111 -9.30 -14.50 4.86
N THR A 112 -8.08 -14.01 4.68
CA THR A 112 -7.70 -12.65 5.06
C THR A 112 -7.93 -11.65 3.94
N TRP A 113 -7.42 -11.94 2.73
CA TRP A 113 -7.36 -11.01 1.61
C TRP A 113 -8.50 -11.16 0.61
N MET A 114 -9.26 -12.26 0.67
CA MET A 114 -10.50 -12.42 -0.11
C MET A 114 -11.75 -12.45 0.76
N GLY A 115 -11.59 -12.41 2.09
CA GLY A 115 -12.67 -12.50 3.07
C GLY A 115 -12.72 -11.30 3.99
N ARG A 116 -11.72 -11.16 4.87
CA ARG A 116 -11.68 -10.04 5.85
C ARG A 116 -11.49 -8.68 5.18
N PHE A 117 -10.61 -8.59 4.19
CA PHE A 117 -10.43 -7.42 3.35
C PHE A 117 -11.00 -7.74 1.98
N ASP A 118 -11.95 -6.92 1.51
CA ASP A 118 -12.47 -7.06 0.16
C ASP A 118 -11.34 -6.88 -0.86
N SER A 119 -11.36 -7.68 -1.93
CA SER A 119 -10.41 -7.56 -3.03
C SER A 119 -10.36 -6.13 -3.61
N SER A 120 -11.48 -5.41 -3.63
CA SER A 120 -11.58 -4.02 -4.09
C SER A 120 -10.70 -3.05 -3.27
N LEU A 121 -10.32 -3.43 -2.05
CA LEU A 121 -9.45 -2.63 -1.20
C LEU A 121 -7.98 -2.75 -1.58
N TRP A 122 -7.56 -3.68 -2.44
CA TRP A 122 -6.13 -3.86 -2.73
C TRP A 122 -5.83 -4.26 -4.17
N ASN A 123 -6.82 -4.80 -4.88
CA ASN A 123 -6.81 -5.03 -6.30
C ASN A 123 -7.16 -3.73 -7.03
N VAL A 124 -6.41 -3.42 -8.08
CA VAL A 124 -6.53 -2.19 -8.86
C VAL A 124 -6.94 -2.44 -10.30
N ASN A 125 -7.31 -3.67 -10.67
CA ASN A 125 -7.68 -4.03 -12.03
C ASN A 125 -8.84 -3.17 -12.56
N SER A 126 -9.90 -3.01 -11.75
CA SER A 126 -11.06 -2.19 -12.14
C SER A 126 -10.69 -0.72 -12.38
N MET A 127 -9.74 -0.18 -11.60
CA MET A 127 -9.22 1.17 -11.79
C MET A 127 -8.39 1.28 -13.07
N MET A 128 -7.58 0.27 -13.38
CA MET A 128 -6.80 0.20 -14.62
C MET A 128 -7.72 0.15 -15.85
N VAL A 129 -8.75 -0.71 -15.83
CA VAL A 129 -9.72 -0.84 -16.92
C VAL A 129 -10.56 0.43 -17.08
N GLY A 130 -10.87 1.11 -15.98
CA GLY A 130 -11.60 2.39 -15.97
C GLY A 130 -10.79 3.60 -16.42
N GLY A 131 -9.48 3.46 -16.68
CA GLY A 131 -8.60 4.57 -17.06
C GLY A 131 -8.25 5.52 -15.91
N ASN A 132 -8.40 5.08 -14.65
CA ASN A 132 -8.05 5.87 -13.49
C ASN A 132 -6.52 5.83 -13.28
N ASP A 133 -5.91 7.01 -13.17
CA ASP A 133 -4.46 7.13 -13.02
C ASP A 133 -4.00 6.63 -11.64
N ILE A 134 -3.31 5.50 -11.59
CA ILE A 134 -2.81 4.90 -10.34
C ILE A 134 -1.48 5.56 -10.02
N THR A 135 -1.55 6.71 -9.37
CA THR A 135 -0.38 7.55 -9.13
C THR A 135 0.62 6.93 -8.16
N ASN A 136 0.18 6.24 -7.10
CA ASN A 136 1.07 5.53 -6.16
C ASN A 136 0.34 4.47 -5.30
N ARG A 137 0.86 3.23 -5.28
CA ARG A 137 0.46 2.15 -4.36
C ARG A 137 1.45 1.96 -3.21
N THR A 138 2.18 3.00 -2.86
CA THR A 138 3.21 2.98 -1.82
C THR A 138 2.96 4.10 -0.81
N ASN A 139 3.20 3.80 0.46
CA ASN A 139 3.25 4.78 1.54
C ASN A 139 4.71 5.18 1.87
N ASN A 140 5.72 4.74 1.09
CA ASN A 140 7.13 5.02 1.36
C ASN A 140 7.43 6.52 1.64
N PRO A 141 6.79 7.49 0.95
CA PRO A 141 6.96 8.90 1.30
C PRO A 141 6.49 9.23 2.72
N LEU A 142 5.37 8.64 3.16
CA LEU A 142 4.82 8.83 4.49
C LEU A 142 5.67 8.14 5.55
N GLU A 143 6.17 6.92 5.29
CA GLU A 143 7.12 6.24 6.19
C GLU A 143 8.44 6.99 6.31
N LYS A 144 8.95 7.51 5.19
CA LYS A 144 10.12 8.38 5.18
C LYS A 144 9.87 9.62 6.01
N TYR A 145 8.74 10.32 5.80
CA TYR A 145 8.38 11.49 6.59
C TYR A 145 8.32 11.14 8.09
N ASN A 146 7.63 10.06 8.46
CA ASN A 146 7.49 9.66 9.86
C ASN A 146 8.86 9.35 10.50
N ARG A 147 9.78 8.71 9.77
CA ARG A 147 11.13 8.47 10.25
C ARG A 147 11.93 9.77 10.38
N ASP A 148 11.95 10.61 9.33
CA ASP A 148 12.70 11.86 9.30
C ASP A 148 12.16 12.85 10.36
N PHE A 149 10.85 12.84 10.61
CA PHE A 149 10.20 13.57 11.71
C PHE A 149 10.55 12.96 13.07
N GLY A 150 10.52 11.62 13.17
CA GLY A 150 10.92 10.86 14.35
C GLY A 150 12.36 11.16 14.80
N GLU A 151 13.29 11.31 13.85
CA GLU A 151 14.69 11.64 14.14
C GLU A 151 14.86 13.02 14.79
N LYS A 152 13.92 13.94 14.62
CA LYS A 152 13.94 15.28 15.27
C LYS A 152 13.73 15.21 16.78
N PHE A 153 13.15 14.12 17.28
CA PHE A 153 12.99 13.86 18.71
C PHE A 153 14.21 13.16 19.33
N GLY A 154 15.15 12.69 18.52
CA GLY A 154 16.19 11.74 18.93
C GLY A 154 15.71 10.28 18.80
N ARG A 155 16.57 9.38 18.29
CA ARG A 155 16.21 7.98 18.05
C ARG A 155 15.78 7.29 19.35
N GLY A 156 14.58 6.72 19.35
CA GLY A 156 14.03 5.98 20.50
C GLY A 156 13.53 6.87 21.63
N ALA A 157 13.45 8.19 21.44
CA ALA A 157 12.87 9.09 22.43
C ALA A 157 11.34 8.96 22.48
N HIS A 158 10.79 8.99 23.69
CA HIS A 158 9.35 9.15 23.93
C HIS A 158 9.11 10.59 24.39
N PRO A 159 8.92 11.55 23.46
CA PRO A 159 8.82 12.96 23.81
C PRO A 159 7.57 13.23 24.67
N SER A 160 7.68 14.20 25.58
CA SER A 160 6.50 14.76 26.24
C SER A 160 5.59 15.42 25.19
N LEU A 161 4.30 15.59 25.52
CA LEU A 161 3.37 16.27 24.62
C LEU A 161 3.85 17.69 24.24
N LEU A 162 4.46 18.41 25.18
CA LEU A 162 5.01 19.75 24.91
C LEU A 162 6.17 19.69 23.92
N ALA A 163 7.14 18.80 24.12
CA ALA A 163 8.25 18.61 23.18
C ALA A 163 7.75 18.18 21.78
N PHE A 164 6.72 17.32 21.74
CA PHE A 164 6.04 16.96 20.50
C PHE A 164 5.47 18.19 19.78
N MET A 165 4.70 19.02 20.50
CA MET A 165 4.07 20.20 19.95
C MET A 165 5.07 21.24 19.43
N GLU A 166 6.19 21.44 20.13
CA GLU A 166 7.24 22.37 19.70
C GLU A 166 7.88 21.95 18.39
N ILE A 167 8.31 20.69 18.29
CA ILE A 167 8.93 20.16 17.06
C ILE A 167 7.92 20.12 15.90
N ALA A 168 6.66 19.74 16.16
CA ALA A 168 5.61 19.74 15.15
C ALA A 168 5.35 21.15 14.59
N LYS A 169 5.37 22.19 15.44
CA LYS A 169 5.21 23.58 14.99
C LYS A 169 6.36 24.03 14.11
N VAL A 170 7.60 23.74 14.51
CA VAL A 170 8.79 24.07 13.71
C VAL A 170 8.73 23.38 12.34
N GLU A 171 8.32 22.11 12.32
CA GLU A 171 8.17 21.36 11.07
C GLU A 171 7.10 21.95 10.15
N ALA A 172 5.93 22.27 10.70
CA ALA A 172 4.84 22.88 9.95
C ALA A 172 5.26 24.22 9.32
N LEU A 173 5.93 25.09 10.10
CA LEU A 173 6.45 26.36 9.61
C LEU A 173 7.49 26.16 8.50
N GLY A 174 8.42 25.22 8.68
CA GLY A 174 9.41 24.88 7.65
C GLY A 174 8.76 24.45 6.33
N TYR A 175 7.69 23.66 6.41
CA TYR A 175 6.94 23.21 5.23
C TYR A 175 6.21 24.35 4.52
N VAL A 176 5.57 25.25 5.27
CA VAL A 176 4.89 26.44 4.72
C VAL A 176 5.89 27.34 4.01
N ASN A 177 7.05 27.60 4.63
CA ASN A 177 8.12 28.42 4.03
C ASN A 177 8.64 27.77 2.75
N ARG A 178 8.86 26.46 2.75
CA ARG A 178 9.29 25.72 1.55
C ARG A 178 8.29 25.87 0.40
N ILE A 179 6.98 25.75 0.66
CA ILE A 179 5.95 25.96 -0.38
C ILE A 179 6.02 27.39 -0.92
N HIS A 180 6.19 28.37 -0.04
CA HIS A 180 6.31 29.78 -0.41
C HIS A 180 7.55 30.02 -1.29
N ASP A 181 8.70 29.48 -0.92
CA ASP A 181 9.95 29.60 -1.68
C ASP A 181 9.85 28.93 -3.06
N ILE A 182 9.14 27.81 -3.17
CA ILE A 182 8.84 27.17 -4.46
C ILE A 182 7.97 28.09 -5.33
N LYS A 183 6.93 28.71 -4.75
CA LYS A 183 6.05 29.65 -5.49
C LYS A 183 6.81 30.89 -5.96
N LEU A 184 7.80 31.34 -5.20
CA LEU A 184 8.68 32.45 -5.58
C LEU A 184 9.82 32.05 -6.54
N GLY A 185 9.95 30.76 -6.87
CA GLY A 185 11.04 30.26 -7.71
C GLY A 185 12.41 30.25 -7.03
N ILE A 186 12.48 30.49 -5.72
CA ILE A 186 13.69 30.44 -4.89
C ILE A 186 14.16 28.98 -4.76
N GLN A 187 13.20 28.05 -4.66
CA GLN A 187 13.46 26.62 -4.59
C GLN A 187 12.72 25.86 -5.69
N THR A 188 13.29 24.76 -6.16
CA THR A 188 12.63 23.88 -7.14
C THR A 188 11.72 22.87 -6.44
N ALA A 189 10.55 22.64 -7.04
CA ALA A 189 9.65 21.57 -6.60
C ALA A 189 10.33 20.20 -6.74
N PRO A 190 10.10 19.26 -5.80
CA PRO A 190 10.63 17.91 -5.94
C PRO A 190 10.09 17.25 -7.21
N ARG A 191 10.97 16.56 -7.95
CA ARG A 191 10.57 15.72 -9.06
C ARG A 191 9.95 14.44 -8.51
N HIS A 192 8.69 14.21 -8.84
CA HIS A 192 8.02 12.94 -8.56
C HIS A 192 8.26 11.99 -9.74
N ALA A 193 8.40 10.69 -9.45
CA ALA A 193 8.44 9.68 -10.50
C ALA A 193 7.11 9.68 -11.26
N GLU A 194 7.17 9.36 -12.56
CA GLU A 194 5.95 9.16 -13.35
C GLU A 194 5.13 8.01 -12.79
N ALA A 195 3.80 8.09 -12.96
CA ALA A 195 2.91 7.02 -12.55
C ALA A 195 3.26 5.72 -13.30
N PHE A 196 3.37 4.61 -12.57
CA PHE A 196 3.68 3.33 -13.16
C PHE A 196 2.42 2.72 -13.77
N VAL A 197 2.38 2.61 -15.11
CA VAL A 197 1.30 1.90 -15.81
C VAL A 197 1.52 0.41 -15.62
N THR A 198 0.66 -0.22 -14.82
CA THR A 198 0.66 -1.68 -14.68
C THR A 198 -0.29 -2.26 -15.72
N GLN A 199 0.02 -3.42 -16.28
CA GLN A 199 -0.83 -4.14 -17.24
C GLN A 199 -0.88 -5.63 -16.87
N VAL A 200 -2.02 -6.28 -17.13
CA VAL A 200 -2.16 -7.72 -16.92
C VAL A 200 -1.18 -8.44 -17.85
N PRO A 201 -0.31 -9.33 -17.34
CA PRO A 201 0.65 -10.04 -18.19
C PRO A 201 -0.02 -10.97 -19.21
N ASP A 202 0.52 -11.02 -20.43
CA ASP A 202 -0.02 -11.86 -21.51
C ASP A 202 0.03 -13.36 -21.18
N ASP A 203 1.06 -13.80 -20.47
CA ASP A 203 1.20 -15.18 -20.02
C ASP A 203 0.14 -15.55 -18.97
N TYR A 204 -0.29 -14.62 -18.11
CA TYR A 204 -1.47 -14.81 -17.27
C TYR A 204 -2.74 -14.97 -18.11
N THR A 205 -2.94 -14.10 -19.11
CA THR A 205 -4.12 -14.16 -19.99
C THR A 205 -4.23 -15.53 -20.65
N ASN A 206 -3.11 -16.08 -21.13
CA ASN A 206 -3.05 -17.38 -21.80
C ASN A 206 -2.95 -18.59 -20.85
N PHE A 207 -2.88 -18.39 -19.54
CA PHE A 207 -2.79 -19.46 -18.56
C PHE A 207 -4.14 -20.18 -18.39
N MET A 208 -4.13 -21.52 -18.46
CA MET A 208 -5.30 -22.39 -18.27
C MET A 208 -5.29 -23.04 -16.88
#